data_AF-A0A1S2WU20-F1
#
_entry.id   AF-A0A1S2WU20-F1
#
_cell.length_a   1.000
_cell.length_b   1.000
_cell.length_c   1.000
_cell.angle_alpha   90.00
_cell.angle_beta   90.00
_cell.angle_gamma   90.00
#
_symmetry.space_group_name_H-M   'P 1'
#
loop_
_entity.id
_entity.type
_entity.pdbx_description
1 polymer ?
#
loop_
_entity_poly.entity_id
_entity_poly.type
_entity_poly.pdbx_seq_one_letter_code
_entity_poly.pdbx_strand_id
1 'polypeptide(L)'
;MLNKINIAFICFLVLSITPFMGFSNSFKNSNEQSQKSNSIDKQGITQLQLQIANIQAEINHLTQIKNSNDSAQFATYSSKVENIGLPNSLPDNNKLTLDIMTNIDSDSSIINLSDCPIGGIFDKDGGINVGGAPAITTQGEVTFLGAYSGNNTVPIGMISSNLFASTVMGLRNKFDSYSIFFGGKIEADAQLWFGSSNIANKATNLASNGQNISLTAANLYFLSNVGHYVTAEIEFNTTELNNFSLGNAFVIFGNLDTSPFFLTAGRNKLSVGAFGGGGPWTGGITKNFLSPGKVTNVSLNYKNDIWNANVAVFGSNDNQFNFSTGLFYAQKWTQDIAVGFNTGYVYNMAGAGNPSLSRFLQSQGHPTDTIGSFNVNTNITYTIAGGFLNLGAGWATTTNKKDFTGSGKDVLAGAWYAAANYSLVFRGRKTNFGISYGESYNSTNIPMTLTASPLNFGRSSSGIQKQIIVSSQRAYFDNNVLFGPEYSYQQLYNGKHMNTITVDMAVYL
;
A
#
# COMPACT_ATOMS: atom_id res chain seq x y z
N MET A 1 22.58 -19.13 -39.50
CA MET A 1 22.40 -20.57 -39.20
C MET A 1 22.85 -20.83 -37.77
N LEU A 2 21.96 -20.65 -36.79
CA LEU A 2 22.15 -21.10 -35.41
C LEU A 2 20.85 -21.79 -35.02
N ASN A 3 20.94 -23.08 -34.66
CA ASN A 3 19.80 -23.91 -34.32
C ASN A 3 19.97 -24.48 -32.90
N LYS A 4 18.90 -24.26 -32.12
CA LYS A 4 18.29 -25.17 -31.14
C LYS A 4 19.14 -25.70 -29.98
N ILE A 5 18.90 -25.11 -28.79
CA ILE A 5 19.05 -25.80 -27.50
C ILE A 5 17.64 -25.98 -26.90
N ASN A 6 17.37 -27.21 -26.46
CA ASN A 6 16.07 -27.79 -26.15
C ASN A 6 15.56 -27.43 -24.74
N ILE A 7 14.29 -27.03 -24.65
CA ILE A 7 13.52 -26.61 -23.46
C ILE A 7 12.95 -27.83 -22.69
N ALA A 8 13.71 -28.91 -22.55
CA ALA A 8 13.16 -30.18 -22.02
C ALA A 8 13.59 -30.53 -20.59
N PHE A 9 14.38 -29.70 -19.89
CA PHE A 9 14.98 -30.08 -18.60
C PHE A 9 14.45 -29.34 -17.36
N ILE A 10 13.46 -28.45 -17.50
CA ILE A 10 12.91 -27.66 -16.37
C ILE A 10 11.50 -28.12 -15.94
N CYS A 11 10.88 -29.07 -16.65
CA CYS A 11 9.54 -29.58 -16.32
C CYS A 11 9.53 -30.83 -15.40
N PHE A 12 10.67 -31.26 -14.84
CA PHE A 12 10.73 -32.52 -14.08
C PHE A 12 10.85 -32.38 -12.55
N LEU A 13 10.64 -31.18 -11.98
CA LEU A 13 10.74 -30.96 -10.53
C LEU A 13 9.48 -30.36 -9.87
N VAL A 14 8.28 -30.57 -10.47
CA VAL A 14 7.00 -30.04 -9.94
C VAL A 14 5.90 -31.11 -9.81
N LEU A 15 6.20 -32.40 -9.98
CA LEU A 15 5.17 -33.46 -9.94
C LEU A 15 5.63 -34.71 -9.19
N SER A 16 5.86 -34.57 -7.89
CA SER A 16 5.84 -35.70 -6.95
C SER A 16 5.77 -35.22 -5.51
N ILE A 17 4.54 -35.12 -4.97
CA ILE A 17 4.16 -35.49 -3.58
C ILE A 17 2.63 -35.46 -3.54
N THR A 18 2.01 -36.63 -3.61
CA THR A 18 0.68 -36.93 -3.05
C THR A 18 0.86 -38.11 -2.11
N PRO A 19 0.30 -38.09 -0.90
CA PRO A 19 0.01 -39.31 -0.17
C PRO A 19 -1.49 -39.63 -0.23
N PHE A 20 -1.77 -40.75 -0.89
CA PHE A 20 -2.92 -41.62 -0.62
C PHE A 20 -2.70 -42.29 0.75
N MET A 21 -3.68 -42.23 1.66
CA MET A 21 -3.84 -43.24 2.71
C MET A 21 -5.33 -43.54 2.90
N GLY A 22 -5.73 -44.70 2.40
CA GLY A 22 -6.89 -45.43 2.91
C GLY A 22 -6.40 -46.48 3.91
N PHE A 23 -7.16 -46.69 4.98
CA PHE A 23 -7.15 -47.95 5.73
C PHE A 23 -8.59 -48.43 5.87
N SER A 24 -8.82 -49.65 5.39
CA SER A 24 -10.03 -50.45 5.54
C SER A 24 -9.80 -51.56 6.57
N ASN A 25 -10.83 -51.89 7.36
CA ASN A 25 -11.38 -53.23 7.64
C ASN A 25 -12.18 -53.15 8.97
N SER A 26 -13.52 -53.28 8.96
CA SER A 26 -14.35 -54.52 8.97
C SER A 26 -14.15 -55.35 10.24
N PHE A 27 -15.11 -55.88 11.02
CA PHE A 27 -16.52 -56.32 10.94
C PHE A 27 -17.11 -56.09 12.37
N LYS A 28 -18.40 -56.17 12.74
CA LYS A 28 -19.39 -57.24 12.55
C LYS A 28 -20.71 -56.81 13.23
N ASN A 29 -21.83 -57.22 12.66
CA ASN A 29 -23.18 -57.09 13.21
C ASN A 29 -23.44 -58.18 14.28
N SER A 30 -24.14 -57.82 15.36
CA SER A 30 -24.99 -58.74 16.13
C SER A 30 -26.06 -57.94 16.87
N ASN A 31 -27.31 -58.15 16.48
CA ASN A 31 -28.50 -57.80 17.25
C ASN A 31 -28.62 -58.74 18.46
N GLU A 32 -29.00 -58.21 19.62
CA GLU A 32 -29.94 -58.88 20.54
C GLU A 32 -30.51 -57.89 21.57
N GLN A 33 -31.81 -58.03 21.82
CA GLN A 33 -32.65 -57.25 22.73
C GLN A 33 -32.27 -57.44 24.20
N SER A 34 -32.50 -56.43 25.05
CA SER A 34 -33.42 -56.57 26.20
C SER A 34 -33.56 -55.31 27.05
N GLN A 35 -34.79 -55.10 27.50
CA GLN A 35 -35.25 -54.13 28.49
C GLN A 35 -34.51 -54.25 29.83
N LYS A 36 -34.20 -53.13 30.50
CA LYS A 36 -34.47 -53.01 31.95
C LYS A 36 -34.37 -51.57 32.47
N SER A 37 -35.33 -51.28 33.34
CA SER A 37 -35.62 -50.07 34.07
C SER A 37 -34.60 -49.68 35.16
N ASN A 38 -34.53 -48.38 35.41
CA ASN A 38 -34.33 -47.69 36.70
C ASN A 38 -33.41 -48.35 37.74
N SER A 39 -32.15 -47.93 37.73
CA SER A 39 -31.43 -47.62 38.97
C SER A 39 -30.61 -46.36 38.73
N ILE A 40 -30.81 -45.36 39.60
CA ILE A 40 -30.02 -44.13 39.60
C ILE A 40 -28.58 -44.53 39.91
N ASP A 41 -27.73 -44.49 38.88
CA ASP A 41 -26.37 -44.94 38.97
C ASP A 41 -25.55 -43.95 39.82
N LYS A 42 -25.30 -44.33 41.08
CA LYS A 42 -24.46 -43.57 42.01
C LYS A 42 -23.07 -43.31 41.43
N GLN A 43 -22.56 -44.16 40.54
CA GLN A 43 -21.28 -43.94 39.87
C GLN A 43 -21.35 -42.81 38.83
N GLY A 44 -22.45 -42.73 38.08
CA GLY A 44 -22.73 -41.61 37.16
C GLY A 44 -22.88 -40.27 37.88
N ILE A 45 -23.56 -40.24 39.04
CA ILE A 45 -23.66 -39.03 39.88
C ILE A 45 -22.28 -38.62 40.41
N THR A 46 -21.45 -39.57 40.82
CA THR A 46 -20.10 -39.27 41.35
C THR A 46 -19.17 -38.76 40.23
N GLN A 47 -19.26 -39.32 39.02
CA GLN A 47 -18.54 -38.81 37.85
C GLN A 47 -19.02 -37.41 37.44
N LEU A 48 -20.34 -37.16 37.48
CA LEU A 48 -20.88 -35.83 37.22
C LEU A 48 -20.46 -34.82 38.29
N GLN A 49 -20.38 -35.21 39.57
CA GLN A 49 -19.85 -34.36 40.64
C GLN A 49 -18.37 -34.05 40.46
N LEU A 50 -17.56 -35.01 40.02
CA LEU A 50 -16.16 -34.79 39.65
C LEU A 50 -16.02 -33.87 38.43
N GLN A 51 -16.86 -34.03 37.42
CA GLN A 51 -16.89 -33.14 36.26
C GLN A 51 -17.34 -31.73 36.64
N ILE A 52 -18.37 -31.58 37.48
CA ILE A 52 -18.81 -30.30 38.00
C ILE A 52 -17.72 -29.66 38.85
N ALA A 53 -17.01 -30.41 39.70
CA ALA A 53 -15.90 -29.88 40.50
C ALA A 53 -14.73 -29.42 39.61
N ASN A 54 -14.40 -30.17 38.56
CA ASN A 54 -13.37 -29.78 37.59
C ASN A 54 -13.78 -28.55 36.78
N ILE A 55 -15.04 -28.47 36.34
CA ILE A 55 -15.59 -27.29 35.64
C ILE A 55 -15.63 -26.10 36.60
N GLN A 56 -15.96 -26.29 37.88
CA GLN A 56 -15.96 -25.21 38.88
C GLN A 56 -14.53 -24.73 39.15
N ALA A 57 -13.55 -25.63 39.17
CA ALA A 57 -12.13 -25.28 39.30
C ALA A 57 -11.63 -24.53 38.06
N GLU A 58 -12.04 -24.93 36.86
CA GLU A 58 -11.72 -24.25 35.60
C GLU A 58 -12.40 -22.87 35.52
N ILE A 59 -13.66 -22.75 35.94
CA ILE A 59 -14.37 -21.48 36.08
C ILE A 59 -13.66 -20.58 37.09
N ASN A 60 -13.23 -21.10 38.24
CA ASN A 60 -12.51 -20.33 39.25
C ASN A 60 -11.13 -19.88 38.75
N HIS A 61 -10.43 -20.73 37.98
CA HIS A 61 -9.18 -20.37 37.30
C HIS A 61 -9.39 -19.28 36.24
N LEU A 62 -10.45 -19.39 35.43
CA LEU A 62 -10.84 -18.36 34.46
C LEU A 62 -11.31 -17.05 35.14
N THR A 63 -11.92 -17.15 36.32
CA THR A 63 -12.33 -15.99 37.13
C THR A 63 -11.13 -15.32 37.80
N GLN A 64 -10.09 -16.07 38.16
CA GLN A 64 -8.80 -15.53 38.60
C GLN A 64 -8.02 -14.86 37.46
N ILE A 65 -8.07 -15.40 36.23
CA ILE A 65 -7.55 -14.72 35.02
C ILE A 65 -8.30 -13.39 34.80
N LYS A 66 -9.60 -13.34 35.06
CA LYS A 66 -10.41 -12.11 34.98
C LYS A 66 -10.08 -11.05 36.05
N ASN A 67 -9.43 -11.46 37.16
CA ASN A 67 -8.95 -10.59 38.24
C ASN A 67 -7.45 -10.27 38.13
N SER A 68 -6.79 -10.79 37.10
CA SER A 68 -5.48 -10.33 36.62
C SER A 68 -5.76 -9.25 35.58
N ASN A 69 -5.00 -8.16 35.55
CA ASN A 69 -5.21 -6.98 34.68
C ASN A 69 -5.04 -7.24 33.16
N ASP A 70 -5.47 -8.39 32.62
CA ASP A 70 -5.60 -8.64 31.18
C ASP A 70 -7.02 -8.32 30.71
N SER A 71 -7.45 -7.08 30.94
CA SER A 71 -8.43 -6.47 30.03
C SER A 71 -7.81 -6.46 28.64
N ALA A 72 -8.55 -6.83 27.58
CA ALA A 72 -8.11 -6.65 26.20
C ALA A 72 -7.56 -5.22 26.04
N GLN A 73 -6.23 -5.07 26.07
CA GLN A 73 -5.60 -3.76 26.08
C GLN A 73 -5.69 -3.21 24.67
N PHE A 74 -6.52 -2.20 24.47
CA PHE A 74 -6.46 -1.38 23.27
C PHE A 74 -5.11 -0.65 23.30
N ALA A 75 -4.19 -1.09 22.44
CA ALA A 75 -2.92 -0.41 22.21
C ALA A 75 -3.02 0.42 20.92
N THR A 76 -2.58 1.67 20.97
CA THR A 76 -2.47 2.53 19.79
C THR A 76 -1.23 2.16 18.96
N TYR A 77 -1.26 2.44 17.65
CA TYR A 77 -0.12 2.15 16.76
C TYR A 77 1.18 2.79 17.27
N SER A 78 1.12 4.06 17.70
CA SER A 78 2.24 4.83 18.25
C SER A 78 2.88 4.13 19.46
N SER A 79 2.07 3.55 20.35
CA SER A 79 2.57 2.87 21.56
C SER A 79 3.48 1.66 21.28
N LYS A 80 3.32 1.00 20.14
CA LYS A 80 4.08 -0.20 19.74
C LYS A 80 5.15 0.07 18.68
N VAL A 81 4.99 1.12 17.89
CA VAL A 81 5.81 1.35 16.69
C VAL A 81 6.71 2.59 16.77
N GLU A 82 6.26 3.68 17.40
CA GLU A 82 6.98 4.98 17.42
C GLU A 82 8.01 5.11 18.56
N ASN A 83 8.15 4.11 19.43
CA ASN A 83 9.10 4.11 20.56
C ASN A 83 10.57 3.88 20.13
N ILE A 84 11.03 4.61 19.12
CA ILE A 84 12.42 4.67 18.70
C ILE A 84 13.04 5.89 19.41
N GLY A 85 13.37 5.75 20.70
CA GLY A 85 14.15 6.79 21.39
C GLY A 85 14.08 6.90 22.92
N LEU A 86 13.18 6.19 23.62
CA LEU A 86 13.09 6.29 25.08
C LEU A 86 13.71 5.05 25.77
N PRO A 87 14.62 5.23 26.76
CA PRO A 87 15.16 4.12 27.53
C PRO A 87 14.04 3.37 28.26
N ASN A 88 14.10 2.03 28.22
CA ASN A 88 13.28 1.13 29.01
C ASN A 88 13.51 1.35 30.50
N SER A 89 12.72 2.22 31.14
CA SER A 89 12.42 2.11 32.56
C SER A 89 11.26 3.04 32.92
N LEU A 90 10.07 2.47 33.14
CA LEU A 90 9.22 2.73 34.32
C LEU A 90 7.99 1.79 34.25
N PRO A 91 7.56 1.18 35.37
CA PRO A 91 6.51 0.17 35.38
C PRO A 91 5.10 0.76 35.33
N ASP A 92 4.18 -0.12 34.91
CA ASP A 92 2.73 -0.04 34.80
C ASP A 92 1.95 0.77 35.86
N ASN A 93 0.93 1.51 35.38
CA ASN A 93 -0.50 1.23 35.68
C ASN A 93 -1.49 2.38 35.33
N ASN A 94 -1.05 3.54 34.82
CA ASN A 94 -1.95 4.70 34.59
C ASN A 94 -2.08 5.19 33.14
N LYS A 95 -1.86 4.33 32.14
CA LYS A 95 -1.90 4.76 30.72
C LYS A 95 -3.29 4.83 30.07
N LEU A 96 -4.37 4.41 30.74
CA LEU A 96 -5.69 4.31 30.08
C LEU A 96 -6.56 5.58 30.12
N THR A 97 -6.06 6.72 30.61
CA THR A 97 -6.80 7.99 30.64
C THR A 97 -6.02 9.17 30.05
N LEU A 98 -4.94 8.87 29.31
CA LEU A 98 -3.92 9.84 28.93
C LEU A 98 -3.63 9.91 27.41
N ASP A 99 -4.64 9.65 26.57
CA ASP A 99 -4.51 9.76 25.10
C ASP A 99 -5.41 10.84 24.47
N ILE A 100 -6.11 11.64 25.27
CA ILE A 100 -6.81 12.86 24.82
C ILE A 100 -6.34 14.12 25.59
N MET A 101 -5.69 13.97 26.75
CA MET A 101 -5.22 15.09 27.59
C MET A 101 -3.70 15.37 27.52
N THR A 102 -2.93 14.60 26.76
CA THR A 102 -1.47 14.77 26.66
C THR A 102 -1.01 15.91 25.77
N ASN A 103 -1.91 16.68 25.15
CA ASN A 103 -1.57 17.89 24.38
C ASN A 103 -1.63 19.19 25.21
N ILE A 104 -1.80 19.11 26.53
CA ILE A 104 -1.85 20.27 27.42
C ILE A 104 -1.04 19.96 28.68
N ASP A 105 0.09 20.65 28.87
CA ASP A 105 0.76 20.70 30.18
C ASP A 105 -0.11 21.52 31.16
N SER A 106 0.16 21.38 32.46
CA SER A 106 -0.39 22.10 33.60
C SER A 106 -0.49 23.63 33.44
N ASP A 107 0.22 24.22 32.47
CA ASP A 107 0.18 25.64 32.10
C ASP A 107 -0.55 25.98 30.78
N SER A 108 -1.33 25.06 30.18
CA SER A 108 -2.13 25.35 28.96
C SER A 108 -1.32 25.83 27.75
N SER A 109 -0.08 25.34 27.56
CA SER A 109 0.74 25.63 26.37
C SER A 109 0.88 24.39 25.48
N ILE A 110 0.82 24.60 24.15
CA ILE A 110 1.02 23.57 23.12
C ILE A 110 2.49 23.14 23.18
N ILE A 111 2.73 21.82 23.27
CA ILE A 111 4.06 21.20 23.30
C ILE A 111 4.97 21.80 22.23
N ASN A 112 6.12 22.31 22.68
CA ASN A 112 7.19 22.77 21.80
C ASN A 112 7.92 21.55 21.21
N LEU A 113 7.57 21.18 19.97
CA LEU A 113 8.21 20.11 19.20
C LEU A 113 9.61 20.48 18.66
N SER A 114 10.24 21.57 19.15
CA SER A 114 11.50 22.07 18.60
C SER A 114 12.72 21.20 18.90
N ASP A 115 12.65 20.34 19.93
CA ASP A 115 13.85 19.73 20.50
C ASP A 115 13.96 18.21 20.28
N CYS A 116 13.12 17.62 19.43
CA CYS A 116 13.34 16.25 18.98
C CYS A 116 14.39 16.23 17.86
N PRO A 117 15.54 15.55 18.02
CA PRO A 117 16.42 15.26 16.89
C PRO A 117 15.60 14.56 15.81
N ILE A 118 15.83 14.94 14.56
CA ILE A 118 15.10 14.42 13.40
C ILE A 118 15.04 12.89 13.52
N GLY A 119 13.82 12.35 13.64
CA GLY A 119 13.59 10.92 13.63
C GLY A 119 14.25 10.36 12.38
N GLY A 120 15.29 9.54 12.57
CA GLY A 120 16.19 9.13 11.50
C GLY A 120 15.42 8.46 10.37
N ILE A 121 15.84 8.70 9.13
CA ILE A 121 15.39 7.93 7.95
C ILE A 121 15.95 6.50 7.94
N PHE A 122 16.59 6.06 9.02
CA PHE A 122 17.44 4.88 9.08
C PHE A 122 16.90 3.88 10.10
N ASP A 123 16.90 2.61 9.71
CA ASP A 123 16.59 1.48 10.58
C ASP A 123 17.87 0.81 11.09
N LYS A 124 17.73 -0.22 11.93
CA LYS A 124 18.80 -1.17 12.27
C LYS A 124 19.38 -1.77 10.98
N ASP A 125 20.68 -2.07 11.02
CA ASP A 125 21.42 -2.74 9.93
C ASP A 125 21.48 -1.99 8.58
N GLY A 126 21.22 -0.68 8.59
CA GLY A 126 21.41 0.19 7.41
C GLY A 126 20.20 0.27 6.47
N GLY A 127 19.09 -0.36 6.83
CA GLY A 127 17.80 -0.19 6.15
C GLY A 127 17.24 1.23 6.27
N ILE A 128 16.19 1.51 5.49
CA ILE A 128 15.55 2.84 5.47
C ILE A 128 14.18 2.78 6.13
N ASN A 129 13.87 3.74 7.00
CA ASN A 129 12.54 3.90 7.59
C ASN A 129 12.21 5.39 7.66
N VAL A 130 11.14 5.83 6.99
CA VAL A 130 10.77 7.25 6.92
C VAL A 130 9.76 7.72 7.97
N GLY A 131 9.32 6.85 8.90
CA GLY A 131 8.26 7.20 9.87
C GLY A 131 8.58 8.40 10.76
N GLY A 132 9.86 8.60 11.09
CA GLY A 132 10.32 9.73 11.88
C GLY A 132 10.45 11.05 11.11
N ALA A 133 10.60 11.00 9.78
CA ALA A 133 10.83 12.17 8.94
C ALA A 133 9.52 12.92 8.64
N PRO A 134 9.56 14.18 8.15
CA PRO A 134 8.38 14.79 7.56
C PRO A 134 7.87 13.94 6.40
N ALA A 135 6.60 13.56 6.47
CA ALA A 135 5.95 12.78 5.43
C ALA A 135 6.08 13.53 4.10
N ILE A 136 6.40 12.79 3.05
CA ILE A 136 6.34 13.27 1.66
C ILE A 136 5.43 12.28 0.95
N THR A 137 4.27 12.73 0.48
CA THR A 137 3.26 11.83 -0.09
C THR A 137 2.98 12.07 -1.56
N THR A 138 2.55 11.00 -2.23
CA THR A 138 1.92 11.06 -3.54
C THR A 138 0.58 10.34 -3.48
N GLN A 139 -0.54 11.06 -3.58
CA GLN A 139 -1.90 10.54 -3.34
C GLN A 139 -2.07 9.97 -1.93
N GLY A 140 -1.55 10.69 -0.95
CA GLY A 140 -1.56 10.28 0.46
C GLY A 140 -0.72 9.04 0.81
N GLU A 141 0.07 8.46 -0.11
CA GLU A 141 1.01 7.37 0.18
C GLU A 141 2.44 7.91 0.27
N VAL A 142 3.28 7.38 1.18
CA VAL A 142 4.69 7.78 1.25
C VAL A 142 5.42 7.53 -0.06
N THR A 143 6.19 8.52 -0.49
CA THR A 143 6.96 8.53 -1.74
C THR A 143 8.44 8.81 -1.48
N PHE A 144 9.24 9.03 -2.53
CA PHE A 144 10.71 9.09 -2.46
C PHE A 144 11.26 7.84 -1.76
N LEU A 145 12.22 7.97 -0.84
CA LEU A 145 12.78 6.85 -0.08
C LEU A 145 11.72 5.90 0.51
N GLY A 146 10.59 6.44 0.98
CA GLY A 146 9.51 5.66 1.55
C GLY A 146 8.91 4.65 0.57
N ALA A 147 8.90 4.94 -0.73
CA ALA A 147 8.38 4.04 -1.76
C ALA A 147 9.35 2.93 -2.18
N TYR A 148 10.58 2.91 -1.66
CA TYR A 148 11.59 1.86 -1.95
C TYR A 148 11.84 0.95 -0.75
N SER A 149 11.44 1.36 0.46
CA SER A 149 11.63 0.59 1.69
C SER A 149 10.35 -0.10 2.14
N GLY A 150 10.48 -1.36 2.52
CA GLY A 150 9.43 -2.11 3.22
C GLY A 150 9.56 -2.07 4.74
N ASN A 151 10.42 -1.23 5.33
CA ASN A 151 10.61 -1.16 6.80
C ASN A 151 9.87 0.03 7.43
N ASN A 152 9.07 0.75 6.66
CA ASN A 152 8.50 2.01 7.12
C ASN A 152 7.57 1.81 8.31
N THR A 153 7.74 2.66 9.31
CA THR A 153 6.85 2.79 10.46
C THR A 153 5.92 3.98 10.28
N VAL A 154 5.04 3.87 9.29
CA VAL A 154 4.07 4.91 8.92
C VAL A 154 2.65 4.38 9.14
N PRO A 155 1.66 5.26 9.36
CA PRO A 155 0.25 4.87 9.42
C PRO A 155 -0.13 4.00 8.22
N ILE A 156 -1.04 3.05 8.43
CA ILE A 156 -1.40 2.06 7.40
C ILE A 156 -1.85 2.70 6.09
N GLY A 157 -2.64 3.78 6.18
CA GLY A 157 -3.11 4.51 4.99
C GLY A 157 -2.01 5.31 4.27
N MET A 158 -0.85 5.53 4.91
CA MET A 158 0.33 6.14 4.29
C MET A 158 1.25 5.12 3.62
N ILE A 159 1.07 3.81 3.85
CA ILE A 159 1.95 2.80 3.27
C ILE A 159 1.85 2.83 1.73
N SER A 160 3.00 2.83 1.05
CA SER A 160 3.04 2.72 -0.41
C SER A 160 2.31 1.46 -0.87
N SER A 161 1.31 1.64 -1.73
CA SER A 161 0.52 0.54 -2.27
C SER A 161 1.37 -0.50 -3.01
N ASN A 162 2.52 -0.10 -3.55
CA ASN A 162 3.46 -0.99 -4.25
C ASN A 162 4.34 -1.82 -3.30
N LEU A 163 4.43 -1.47 -2.02
CA LEU A 163 5.19 -2.20 -1.00
C LEU A 163 4.33 -2.57 0.21
N PHE A 164 3.00 -2.57 0.03
CA PHE A 164 2.04 -2.69 1.13
C PHE A 164 2.24 -4.00 1.92
N ALA A 165 2.21 -5.15 1.24
CA ALA A 165 2.40 -6.44 1.89
C ALA A 165 3.77 -6.57 2.57
N SER A 166 4.83 -6.06 1.93
CA SER A 166 6.18 -6.05 2.48
C SER A 166 6.27 -5.21 3.76
N THR A 167 5.64 -4.04 3.77
CA THR A 167 5.62 -3.14 4.94
C THR A 167 4.80 -3.74 6.08
N VAL A 168 3.62 -4.29 5.79
CA VAL A 168 2.79 -5.00 6.79
C VAL A 168 3.56 -6.17 7.40
N MET A 169 4.26 -6.95 6.58
CA MET A 169 5.07 -8.08 7.03
C MET A 169 6.22 -7.63 7.96
N GLY A 170 6.86 -6.48 7.68
CA GLY A 170 7.85 -5.88 8.58
C GLY A 170 7.27 -5.40 9.90
N LEU A 171 6.07 -4.82 9.88
CA LEU A 171 5.38 -4.35 11.07
C LEU A 171 4.82 -5.49 11.92
N ARG A 172 4.47 -6.63 11.32
CA ARG A 172 3.88 -7.80 11.98
C ARG A 172 4.59 -8.16 13.28
N ASN A 173 5.92 -8.20 13.26
CA ASN A 173 6.73 -8.69 14.37
C ASN A 173 6.81 -7.72 15.56
N LYS A 174 6.21 -6.52 15.42
CA LYS A 174 6.04 -5.57 16.52
C LYS A 174 4.78 -5.84 17.34
N PHE A 175 3.96 -6.79 16.92
CA PHE A 175 2.69 -7.12 17.53
C PHE A 175 2.54 -8.62 17.77
N ASP A 176 1.59 -8.97 18.63
CA ASP A 176 1.36 -10.35 19.01
C ASP A 176 0.85 -11.18 17.84
N SER A 177 1.11 -12.49 17.92
CA SER A 177 0.70 -13.45 16.90
C SER A 177 -0.82 -13.56 16.76
N TYR A 178 -1.59 -13.15 17.76
CA TYR A 178 -3.04 -13.01 17.66
C TYR A 178 -3.44 -11.58 17.99
N SER A 179 -3.72 -10.80 16.95
CA SER A 179 -4.04 -9.38 17.10
C SER A 179 -4.96 -8.93 15.97
N ILE A 180 -5.74 -7.89 16.25
CA ILE A 180 -6.64 -7.25 15.30
C ILE A 180 -6.32 -5.75 15.31
N PHE A 181 -6.27 -5.16 14.13
CA PHE A 181 -5.96 -3.76 13.92
C PHE A 181 -7.07 -3.12 13.09
N PHE A 182 -7.47 -1.94 13.51
CA PHE A 182 -8.34 -1.05 12.75
C PHE A 182 -7.54 0.19 12.44
N GLY A 183 -7.63 0.65 11.19
CA GLY A 183 -7.05 1.92 10.78
C GLY A 183 -7.95 2.61 9.78
N GLY A 184 -7.67 3.87 9.51
CA GLY A 184 -8.48 4.65 8.58
C GLY A 184 -7.71 5.68 7.80
N LYS A 185 -8.30 6.12 6.68
CA LYS A 185 -7.85 7.29 5.93
C LYS A 185 -9.08 8.09 5.51
N ILE A 186 -9.08 9.37 5.81
CA ILE A 186 -10.05 10.33 5.29
C ILE A 186 -9.26 11.36 4.49
N GLU A 187 -9.65 11.58 3.23
CA GLU A 187 -9.04 12.56 2.35
C GLU A 187 -10.12 13.45 1.75
N ALA A 188 -9.93 14.76 1.85
CA ALA A 188 -10.82 15.76 1.30
C ALA A 188 -10.02 16.81 0.54
N ASP A 189 -10.42 17.07 -0.70
CA ASP A 189 -9.72 17.95 -1.62
C ASP A 189 -10.60 19.12 -2.03
N ALA A 190 -10.13 20.33 -1.77
CA ALA A 190 -10.68 21.53 -2.37
C ALA A 190 -9.88 21.89 -3.62
N GLN A 191 -10.53 21.93 -4.79
CA GLN A 191 -9.84 22.28 -6.04
C GLN A 191 -10.45 23.47 -6.75
N LEU A 192 -9.59 24.16 -7.49
CA LEU A 192 -9.91 25.15 -8.51
C LEU A 192 -9.12 24.80 -9.77
N TRP A 193 -9.77 24.78 -10.93
CA TRP A 193 -9.10 24.50 -12.19
C TRP A 193 -9.46 25.52 -13.26
N PHE A 194 -8.54 25.71 -14.20
CA PHE A 194 -8.69 26.60 -15.34
C PHE A 194 -7.77 26.17 -16.50
N GLY A 195 -8.25 26.28 -17.73
CA GLY A 195 -7.49 25.88 -18.91
C GLY A 195 -8.33 25.83 -20.18
N SER A 196 -7.96 24.92 -21.08
CA SER A 196 -8.59 24.77 -22.39
C SER A 196 -10.02 24.24 -22.28
N SER A 197 -10.90 24.71 -23.16
CA SER A 197 -12.26 24.19 -23.30
C SER A 197 -12.31 22.87 -24.09
N ASN A 198 -13.44 22.16 -23.95
CA ASN A 198 -13.74 20.93 -24.69
C ASN A 198 -12.70 19.81 -24.49
N ILE A 199 -12.10 19.72 -23.31
CA ILE A 199 -11.37 18.51 -22.93
C ILE A 199 -12.43 17.46 -22.59
N ALA A 200 -12.59 16.47 -23.46
CA ALA A 200 -13.68 15.50 -23.37
C ALA A 200 -13.19 14.13 -22.88
N ASN A 201 -14.02 13.47 -22.08
CA ASN A 201 -14.12 12.01 -22.05
C ASN A 201 -15.31 11.59 -22.93
N LYS A 202 -15.40 10.32 -23.35
CA LYS A 202 -16.47 9.78 -24.20
C LYS A 202 -17.92 10.05 -23.71
N ALA A 203 -18.10 10.49 -22.45
CA ALA A 203 -19.40 10.75 -21.84
C ALA A 203 -19.67 12.23 -21.49
N THR A 204 -18.63 13.03 -21.20
CA THR A 204 -18.78 14.39 -20.64
C THR A 204 -17.60 15.29 -21.01
N ASN A 205 -17.87 16.59 -21.13
CA ASN A 205 -16.84 17.62 -21.31
C ASN A 205 -16.42 18.17 -19.95
N LEU A 206 -15.11 18.18 -19.68
CA LEU A 206 -14.55 18.93 -18.56
C LEU A 206 -14.69 20.42 -18.87
N ALA A 207 -15.33 21.16 -17.95
CA ALA A 207 -15.44 22.60 -18.04
C ALA A 207 -14.05 23.25 -18.04
N SER A 208 -13.86 24.28 -18.86
CA SER A 208 -12.59 25.02 -18.96
C SER A 208 -12.14 25.62 -17.64
N ASN A 209 -13.09 25.91 -16.75
CA ASN A 209 -12.86 26.42 -15.41
C ASN A 209 -13.89 25.83 -14.46
N GLY A 210 -13.52 25.69 -13.19
CA GLY A 210 -14.43 25.21 -12.17
C GLY A 210 -13.76 25.08 -10.81
N GLN A 211 -14.57 24.72 -9.83
CA GLN A 211 -14.15 24.51 -8.47
C GLN A 211 -14.99 23.41 -7.82
N ASN A 212 -14.43 22.68 -6.87
CA ASN A 212 -15.15 21.72 -6.05
C ASN A 212 -14.47 21.54 -4.69
N ILE A 213 -15.22 20.97 -3.76
CA ILE A 213 -14.68 20.38 -2.54
C ILE A 213 -15.28 18.99 -2.48
N SER A 214 -14.43 17.97 -2.37
CA SER A 214 -14.83 16.59 -2.54
C SER A 214 -14.22 15.73 -1.44
N LEU A 215 -15.02 14.81 -0.88
CA LEU A 215 -14.47 13.68 -0.12
C LEU A 215 -13.90 12.66 -1.13
N THR A 216 -12.60 12.66 -1.31
CA THR A 216 -11.90 11.89 -2.36
C THR A 216 -11.45 10.52 -1.89
N ALA A 217 -11.27 10.32 -0.57
CA ALA A 217 -11.08 9.00 0.00
C ALA A 217 -11.71 8.90 1.39
N ALA A 218 -12.39 7.79 1.64
CA ALA A 218 -12.77 7.32 2.96
C ALA A 218 -12.50 5.81 2.99
N ASN A 219 -11.39 5.44 3.60
CA ASN A 219 -10.89 4.07 3.63
C ASN A 219 -10.92 3.54 5.06
N LEU A 220 -11.38 2.30 5.23
CA LEU A 220 -11.32 1.54 6.46
C LEU A 220 -10.43 0.33 6.25
N TYR A 221 -9.40 0.20 7.08
CA TYR A 221 -8.45 -0.92 7.04
C TYR A 221 -8.70 -1.85 8.21
N PHE A 222 -8.79 -3.14 7.93
CA PHE A 222 -8.85 -4.21 8.90
C PHE A 222 -7.67 -5.15 8.68
N LEU A 223 -6.77 -5.24 9.67
CA LEU A 223 -5.72 -6.27 9.68
C LEU A 223 -5.92 -7.21 10.84
N SER A 224 -5.46 -8.45 10.66
CA SER A 224 -5.33 -9.36 11.78
C SER A 224 -4.14 -10.29 11.61
N ASN A 225 -3.36 -10.46 12.68
CA ASN A 225 -2.48 -11.61 12.82
C ASN A 225 -3.30 -12.79 13.35
N VAL A 226 -3.26 -13.89 12.62
CA VAL A 226 -3.96 -15.14 12.93
C VAL A 226 -2.92 -16.23 13.16
N GLY A 227 -2.26 -16.14 14.31
CA GLY A 227 -1.13 -16.98 14.68
C GLY A 227 0.19 -16.48 14.10
N HIS A 228 1.21 -17.33 14.21
CA HIS A 228 2.60 -16.93 13.97
C HIS A 228 2.94 -16.70 12.49
N TYR A 229 2.14 -17.22 11.56
CA TYR A 229 2.49 -17.26 10.12
C TYR A 229 1.43 -16.65 9.20
N VAL A 230 0.29 -16.19 9.72
CA VAL A 230 -0.81 -15.71 8.88
C VAL A 230 -1.17 -14.29 9.29
N THR A 231 -1.19 -13.40 8.33
CA THR A 231 -1.72 -12.04 8.47
C THR A 231 -2.76 -11.81 7.39
N ALA A 232 -3.97 -11.42 7.76
CA ALA A 232 -5.04 -11.08 6.83
C ALA A 232 -5.25 -9.57 6.78
N GLU A 233 -5.59 -9.05 5.60
CA GLU A 233 -5.95 -7.65 5.40
C GLU A 233 -7.22 -7.54 4.54
N ILE A 234 -8.10 -6.63 4.93
CA ILE A 234 -9.29 -6.21 4.18
C ILE A 234 -9.41 -4.69 4.26
N GLU A 235 -9.59 -4.05 3.11
CA GLU A 235 -9.77 -2.62 2.97
C GLU A 235 -11.10 -2.31 2.27
N PHE A 236 -11.90 -1.44 2.89
CA PHE A 236 -13.12 -0.90 2.31
C PHE A 236 -12.93 0.56 1.93
N ASN A 237 -13.31 0.92 0.70
CA ASN A 237 -13.10 2.26 0.16
C ASN A 237 -14.41 2.85 -0.32
N THR A 238 -14.61 4.15 -0.05
CA THR A 238 -15.66 4.96 -0.66
C THR A 238 -15.18 6.39 -0.89
N THR A 239 -15.96 7.16 -1.64
CA THR A 239 -15.80 8.60 -1.88
C THR A 239 -17.15 9.29 -1.72
N GLU A 240 -17.23 10.61 -1.91
CA GLU A 240 -18.52 11.32 -1.96
C GLU A 240 -19.50 10.80 -3.02
N LEU A 241 -19.01 10.08 -4.04
CA LEU A 241 -19.85 9.45 -5.06
C LEU A 241 -20.53 8.15 -4.58
N ASN A 242 -20.36 7.77 -3.31
CA ASN A 242 -20.91 6.55 -2.71
C ASN A 242 -20.52 5.27 -3.46
N ASN A 243 -19.32 5.25 -4.03
CA ASN A 243 -18.75 4.13 -4.77
C ASN A 243 -18.06 3.13 -3.83
N PHE A 244 -18.85 2.49 -2.96
CA PHE A 244 -18.34 1.47 -2.05
C PHE A 244 -17.65 0.33 -2.81
N SER A 245 -16.40 0.03 -2.46
CA SER A 245 -15.61 -1.00 -3.12
C SER A 245 -14.59 -1.66 -2.20
N LEU A 246 -14.18 -2.87 -2.55
CA LEU A 246 -13.06 -3.57 -1.93
C LEU A 246 -11.74 -3.07 -2.52
N GLY A 247 -10.89 -2.51 -1.67
CA GLY A 247 -9.53 -2.12 -1.97
C GLY A 247 -8.63 -3.35 -2.05
N ASN A 248 -7.76 -3.49 -1.06
CA ASN A 248 -7.06 -4.73 -0.79
C ASN A 248 -7.98 -5.73 -0.05
N ALA A 249 -7.77 -7.01 -0.31
CA ALA A 249 -8.42 -8.14 0.37
C ALA A 249 -7.57 -9.38 0.15
N PHE A 250 -6.59 -9.60 1.02
CA PHE A 250 -5.58 -10.65 0.81
C PHE A 250 -5.02 -11.20 2.13
N VAL A 251 -4.34 -12.34 2.03
CA VAL A 251 -3.67 -13.00 3.13
C VAL A 251 -2.18 -13.10 2.83
N ILE A 252 -1.37 -12.93 3.87
CA ILE A 252 0.08 -13.11 3.89
C ILE A 252 0.39 -14.39 4.68
N PHE A 253 1.19 -15.27 4.08
CA PHE A 253 1.71 -16.48 4.71
C PHE A 253 3.22 -16.37 4.86
N GLY A 254 3.71 -16.38 6.09
CA GLY A 254 5.13 -16.30 6.42
C GLY A 254 5.39 -15.42 7.64
N ASN A 255 6.63 -15.47 8.12
CA ASN A 255 7.12 -14.61 9.19
C ASN A 255 8.61 -14.31 9.02
N LEU A 256 9.00 -13.03 9.07
CA LEU A 256 10.38 -12.57 8.85
C LEU A 256 11.35 -12.97 9.96
N ASP A 257 10.85 -13.31 11.15
CA ASP A 257 11.68 -13.88 12.22
C ASP A 257 12.11 -15.33 11.90
N THR A 258 11.43 -15.99 10.96
CA THR A 258 11.62 -17.39 10.60
C THR A 258 12.21 -17.52 9.19
N SER A 259 11.76 -16.71 8.24
CA SER A 259 12.19 -16.75 6.84
C SER A 259 12.04 -15.38 6.19
N PRO A 260 13.01 -14.93 5.37
CA PRO A 260 12.87 -13.70 4.58
C PRO A 260 11.86 -13.85 3.43
N PHE A 261 11.35 -15.06 3.19
CA PHE A 261 10.37 -15.36 2.15
C PHE A 261 8.96 -15.46 2.72
N PHE A 262 7.99 -14.89 2.00
CA PHE A 262 6.57 -14.97 2.33
C PHE A 262 5.70 -14.98 1.08
N LEU A 263 4.51 -15.57 1.18
CA LEU A 263 3.53 -15.65 0.10
C LEU A 263 2.40 -14.65 0.37
N THR A 264 1.86 -14.04 -0.68
CA THR A 264 0.56 -13.35 -0.60
C THR A 264 -0.44 -14.00 -1.55
N ALA A 265 -1.71 -14.04 -1.15
CA ALA A 265 -2.80 -14.50 -2.01
C ALA A 265 -4.05 -13.65 -1.77
N GLY A 266 -4.62 -13.11 -2.85
CA GLY A 266 -5.83 -12.29 -2.82
C GLY A 266 -5.76 -11.08 -3.72
N ARG A 267 -6.55 -10.06 -3.44
CA ARG A 267 -6.60 -8.81 -4.18
C ARG A 267 -5.69 -7.77 -3.54
N ASN A 268 -4.64 -7.35 -4.24
CA ASN A 268 -3.78 -6.23 -3.86
C ASN A 268 -3.11 -5.65 -5.10
N LYS A 269 -2.38 -4.53 -4.93
CA LYS A 269 -1.58 -3.94 -6.02
C LYS A 269 -0.31 -4.76 -6.24
N LEU A 270 0.09 -4.91 -7.51
CA LEU A 270 1.32 -5.60 -7.87
C LEU A 270 2.56 -4.77 -7.49
N SER A 271 3.50 -5.39 -6.75
CA SER A 271 4.72 -4.75 -6.26
C SER A 271 5.80 -4.65 -7.35
N VAL A 272 5.66 -3.69 -8.27
CA VAL A 272 6.51 -3.63 -9.48
C VAL A 272 7.25 -2.31 -9.67
N GLY A 273 6.79 -1.22 -9.06
CA GLY A 273 7.37 0.10 -9.32
C GLY A 273 7.08 1.12 -8.23
N ALA A 274 7.98 2.09 -8.02
CA ALA A 274 7.70 3.21 -7.12
C ALA A 274 6.73 4.22 -7.75
N PHE A 275 6.86 4.50 -9.06
CA PHE A 275 6.02 5.44 -9.82
C PHE A 275 5.83 6.80 -9.12
N GLY A 276 6.95 7.45 -8.76
CA GLY A 276 6.97 8.72 -8.04
C GLY A 276 6.64 9.95 -8.89
N GLY A 277 7.11 11.11 -8.43
CA GLY A 277 6.98 12.38 -9.14
C GLY A 277 5.58 13.00 -9.10
N GLY A 278 4.70 12.54 -8.21
CA GLY A 278 3.44 13.22 -7.91
C GLY A 278 3.55 14.19 -6.73
N GLY A 279 2.45 14.83 -6.40
CA GLY A 279 2.27 15.61 -5.17
C GLY A 279 1.18 15.02 -4.28
N PRO A 280 0.80 15.70 -3.18
CA PRO A 280 -0.13 15.21 -2.19
C PRO A 280 -1.40 14.60 -2.79
N TRP A 281 -1.98 15.26 -3.79
CA TRP A 281 -3.16 14.80 -4.53
C TRP A 281 -2.84 14.32 -5.95
N THR A 282 -2.02 15.04 -6.72
CA THR A 282 -1.80 14.68 -8.13
C THR A 282 -0.81 13.52 -8.25
N GLY A 283 -1.25 12.41 -8.86
CA GLY A 283 -0.36 11.32 -9.26
C GLY A 283 0.66 11.78 -10.31
N GLY A 284 1.90 11.26 -10.22
CA GLY A 284 2.94 11.50 -11.22
C GLY A 284 2.61 10.90 -12.58
N ILE A 285 3.24 11.40 -13.64
CA ILE A 285 2.92 11.03 -15.04
C ILE A 285 3.07 9.51 -15.29
N THR A 286 4.10 8.88 -14.73
CA THR A 286 4.31 7.43 -14.85
C THR A 286 3.31 6.64 -14.03
N LYS A 287 2.86 7.16 -12.87
CA LYS A 287 1.79 6.55 -12.05
C LYS A 287 0.45 6.57 -12.79
N ASN A 288 0.08 7.69 -13.39
CA ASN A 288 -1.18 7.85 -14.12
C ASN A 288 -1.23 7.05 -15.43
N PHE A 289 -0.06 6.71 -15.99
CA PHE A 289 0.05 6.01 -17.26
C PHE A 289 0.36 4.52 -17.09
N LEU A 290 1.42 4.15 -16.38
CA LEU A 290 2.03 2.80 -16.41
C LEU A 290 2.14 2.13 -15.04
N SER A 291 1.40 2.60 -14.02
CA SER A 291 1.24 1.86 -12.76
C SER A 291 0.14 0.79 -12.90
N PRO A 292 0.32 -0.41 -12.31
CA PRO A 292 -0.78 -1.36 -12.18
C PRO A 292 -1.83 -0.86 -11.18
N GLY A 293 -3.02 -1.43 -11.26
CA GLY A 293 -4.07 -1.31 -10.25
C GLY A 293 -4.05 -2.46 -9.23
N LYS A 294 -5.12 -2.62 -8.47
CA LYS A 294 -5.34 -3.76 -7.58
C LYS A 294 -5.99 -4.91 -8.36
N VAL A 295 -5.38 -6.09 -8.32
CA VAL A 295 -5.83 -7.30 -9.02
C VAL A 295 -5.72 -8.52 -8.13
N THR A 296 -6.52 -9.56 -8.41
CA THR A 296 -6.38 -10.85 -7.73
C THR A 296 -5.10 -11.52 -8.22
N ASN A 297 -4.19 -11.83 -7.29
CA ASN A 297 -2.90 -12.40 -7.57
C ASN A 297 -2.43 -13.35 -6.45
N VAL A 298 -1.46 -14.18 -6.79
CA VAL A 298 -0.64 -14.93 -5.85
C VAL A 298 0.80 -14.52 -6.09
N SER A 299 1.52 -14.19 -5.02
CA SER A 299 2.89 -13.71 -5.16
C SER A 299 3.85 -14.30 -4.13
N LEU A 300 5.04 -14.66 -4.61
CA LEU A 300 6.17 -15.02 -3.77
C LEU A 300 7.01 -13.75 -3.56
N ASN A 301 7.29 -13.45 -2.30
CA ASN A 301 8.00 -12.27 -1.89
C ASN A 301 9.27 -12.65 -1.15
N TYR A 302 10.28 -11.81 -1.29
CA TYR A 302 11.48 -11.81 -0.47
C TYR A 302 11.65 -10.42 0.15
N LYS A 303 12.02 -10.39 1.42
CA LYS A 303 12.29 -9.17 2.15
C LYS A 303 13.42 -9.33 3.15
N ASN A 304 14.29 -8.33 3.20
CA ASN A 304 15.12 -8.01 4.36
C ASN A 304 15.11 -6.48 4.58
N ASP A 305 16.08 -5.96 5.32
CA ASP A 305 16.16 -4.53 5.65
C ASP A 305 16.46 -3.64 4.45
N ILE A 306 17.04 -4.18 3.39
CA ILE A 306 17.55 -3.43 2.23
C ILE A 306 16.79 -3.77 0.95
N TRP A 307 16.52 -5.06 0.74
CA TRP A 307 15.95 -5.61 -0.47
C TRP A 307 14.51 -6.04 -0.28
N ASN A 308 13.69 -5.73 -1.28
CA ASN A 308 12.35 -6.28 -1.43
C ASN A 308 12.19 -6.78 -2.86
N ALA A 309 11.84 -8.04 -3.05
CA ALA A 309 11.62 -8.62 -4.36
C ALA A 309 10.29 -9.37 -4.40
N ASN A 310 9.66 -9.37 -5.57
CA ASN A 310 8.36 -10.00 -5.78
C ASN A 310 8.31 -10.68 -7.15
N VAL A 311 7.65 -11.83 -7.18
CA VAL A 311 7.15 -12.45 -8.40
C VAL A 311 5.69 -12.80 -8.17
N ALA A 312 4.79 -12.29 -9.01
CA ALA A 312 3.36 -12.50 -8.91
C ALA A 312 2.78 -13.09 -10.19
N VAL A 313 1.81 -13.99 -10.04
CA VAL A 313 0.89 -14.42 -11.09
C VAL A 313 -0.46 -13.82 -10.77
N PHE A 314 -1.13 -13.24 -11.78
CA PHE A 314 -2.39 -12.53 -11.56
C PHE A 314 -3.46 -12.89 -12.58
N GLY A 315 -4.71 -12.80 -12.15
CA GLY A 315 -5.87 -13.03 -13.02
C GLY A 315 -6.19 -11.81 -13.87
N SER A 316 -6.62 -12.05 -15.10
CA SER A 316 -7.12 -11.03 -16.02
C SER A 316 -8.18 -11.64 -16.96
N ASN A 317 -9.02 -10.81 -17.59
CA ASN A 317 -10.13 -11.25 -18.45
C ASN A 317 -9.68 -11.59 -19.90
N ASP A 318 -8.45 -12.04 -20.07
CA ASP A 318 -7.82 -12.36 -21.36
C ASP A 318 -7.57 -13.86 -21.58
N ASN A 319 -7.90 -14.71 -20.59
CA ASN A 319 -7.61 -16.15 -20.57
C ASN A 319 -6.12 -16.49 -20.76
N GLN A 320 -5.21 -15.56 -20.46
CA GLN A 320 -3.76 -15.77 -20.55
C GLN A 320 -3.12 -15.88 -19.17
N PHE A 321 -1.96 -16.55 -19.14
CA PHE A 321 -1.11 -16.55 -17.95
C PHE A 321 -0.41 -15.19 -17.83
N ASN A 322 -0.77 -14.42 -16.81
CA ASN A 322 -0.22 -13.10 -16.60
C ASN A 322 0.70 -13.09 -15.36
N PHE A 323 1.87 -12.47 -15.51
CA PHE A 323 2.86 -12.39 -14.44
C PHE A 323 3.51 -11.03 -14.34
N SER A 324 4.09 -10.76 -13.19
CA SER A 324 4.90 -9.58 -12.92
C SER A 324 6.05 -9.87 -12.00
N THR A 325 7.07 -9.02 -12.03
CA THR A 325 8.17 -9.06 -11.08
C THR A 325 8.62 -7.64 -10.75
N GLY A 326 9.06 -7.45 -9.51
CA GLY A 326 9.62 -6.20 -9.04
C GLY A 326 10.78 -6.43 -8.10
N LEU A 327 11.74 -5.51 -8.14
CA LEU A 327 12.88 -5.45 -7.24
C LEU A 327 12.98 -4.03 -6.70
N PHE A 328 13.18 -3.90 -5.40
CA PHE A 328 13.35 -2.65 -4.68
C PHE A 328 14.56 -2.77 -3.77
N TYR A 329 15.32 -1.69 -3.71
CA TYR A 329 16.50 -1.53 -2.91
C TYR A 329 16.43 -0.18 -2.22
N ALA A 330 16.63 -0.17 -0.90
CA ALA A 330 16.74 1.06 -0.13
C ALA A 330 17.80 0.87 0.95
N GLN A 331 18.85 1.70 0.92
CA GLN A 331 19.94 1.59 1.88
C GLN A 331 20.54 2.96 2.22
N LYS A 332 21.00 3.07 3.46
CA LYS A 332 21.95 4.08 3.88
C LYS A 332 23.34 3.81 3.28
N TRP A 333 23.86 4.74 2.50
CA TRP A 333 25.25 4.65 1.99
C TRP A 333 26.25 5.34 2.91
N THR A 334 25.88 6.49 3.49
CA THR A 334 26.70 7.22 4.46
C THR A 334 25.82 7.77 5.59
N GLN A 335 26.39 8.47 6.56
CA GLN A 335 25.60 9.13 7.62
C GLN A 335 24.58 10.13 7.06
N ASP A 336 24.90 10.76 5.93
CA ASP A 336 24.11 11.83 5.33
C ASP A 336 23.48 11.46 3.98
N ILE A 337 23.76 10.26 3.45
CA ILE A 337 23.28 9.83 2.12
C ILE A 337 22.52 8.51 2.23
N ALA A 338 21.31 8.52 1.70
CA ALA A 338 20.47 7.35 1.47
C ALA A 338 20.08 7.25 -0.01
N VAL A 339 19.86 6.03 -0.47
CA VAL A 339 19.46 5.78 -1.85
C VAL A 339 18.29 4.81 -1.93
N GLY A 340 17.49 4.98 -2.98
CA GLY A 340 16.42 4.10 -3.39
C GLY A 340 16.58 3.72 -4.87
N PHE A 341 16.39 2.46 -5.19
CA PHE A 341 16.34 1.97 -6.56
C PHE A 341 15.23 0.94 -6.71
N ASN A 342 14.53 0.97 -7.83
CA ASN A 342 13.54 -0.04 -8.18
C ASN A 342 13.53 -0.30 -9.67
N THR A 343 13.27 -1.55 -10.03
CA THR A 343 12.94 -1.97 -11.39
C THR A 343 11.81 -2.99 -11.36
N GLY A 344 11.00 -3.02 -12.40
CA GLY A 344 9.99 -4.07 -12.51
C GLY A 344 9.35 -4.19 -13.87
N TYR A 345 8.68 -5.32 -14.05
CA TYR A 345 8.07 -5.73 -15.30
C TYR A 345 6.69 -6.32 -15.05
N VAL A 346 5.75 -6.01 -15.94
CA VAL A 346 4.41 -6.60 -15.98
C VAL A 346 4.17 -7.09 -17.39
N TYR A 347 3.86 -8.38 -17.54
CA TYR A 347 3.60 -8.99 -18.85
C TYR A 347 2.35 -8.42 -19.52
N ASN A 348 1.26 -8.28 -18.76
CA ASN A 348 0.02 -7.67 -19.25
C ASN A 348 -0.42 -6.53 -18.32
N MET A 349 0.11 -5.33 -18.55
CA MET A 349 -0.27 -4.13 -17.79
C MET A 349 -1.74 -3.74 -18.02
N ALA A 350 -2.26 -3.92 -19.23
CA ALA A 350 -3.66 -3.66 -19.53
C ALA A 350 -4.61 -4.55 -18.71
N GLY A 351 -4.23 -5.82 -18.50
CA GLY A 351 -4.92 -6.78 -17.62
C GLY A 351 -4.62 -6.58 -16.13
N ALA A 352 -3.53 -5.90 -15.77
CA ALA A 352 -3.12 -5.64 -14.38
C ALA A 352 -3.88 -4.47 -13.72
N GLY A 353 -5.13 -4.23 -14.13
CA GLY A 353 -5.96 -3.14 -13.61
C GLY A 353 -5.51 -1.74 -14.02
N ASN A 354 -4.68 -1.59 -15.06
CA ASN A 354 -4.31 -0.28 -15.60
C ASN A 354 -5.46 0.30 -16.45
N PRO A 355 -6.08 1.42 -16.03
CA PRO A 355 -7.27 1.95 -16.69
C PRO A 355 -6.97 2.76 -17.97
N SER A 356 -5.71 3.12 -18.22
CA SER A 356 -5.29 3.93 -19.37
C SER A 356 -5.07 3.04 -20.60
N LEU A 357 -4.31 1.96 -20.44
CA LEU A 357 -4.05 0.97 -21.49
C LEU A 357 -5.27 0.10 -21.80
N SER A 358 -6.02 -0.34 -20.79
CA SER A 358 -7.25 -1.13 -21.00
C SER A 358 -8.28 -0.35 -21.83
N ARG A 359 -8.48 0.95 -21.55
CA ARG A 359 -9.39 1.79 -22.34
C ARG A 359 -8.86 2.10 -23.73
N PHE A 360 -7.55 2.29 -23.88
CA PHE A 360 -6.94 2.41 -25.21
C PHE A 360 -7.29 1.17 -26.05
N LEU A 361 -7.03 -0.03 -25.55
CA LEU A 361 -7.34 -1.28 -26.25
C LEU A 361 -8.83 -1.46 -26.55
N GLN A 362 -9.70 -1.15 -25.59
CA GLN A 362 -11.15 -1.13 -25.82
C GLN A 362 -11.55 -0.17 -26.94
N SER A 363 -10.93 1.01 -27.01
CA SER A 363 -11.20 2.00 -28.06
C SER A 363 -10.75 1.55 -29.45
N GLN A 364 -9.77 0.65 -29.52
CA GLN A 364 -9.26 0.06 -30.75
C GLN A 364 -10.02 -1.22 -31.16
N GLY A 365 -11.01 -1.67 -30.39
CA GLY A 365 -11.73 -2.92 -30.67
C GLY A 365 -10.95 -4.19 -30.33
N HIS A 366 -9.86 -4.07 -29.55
CA HIS A 366 -8.98 -5.18 -29.18
C HIS A 366 -8.83 -5.32 -27.65
N PRO A 367 -9.92 -5.46 -26.88
CA PRO A 367 -9.89 -5.36 -25.41
C PRO A 367 -9.10 -6.46 -24.70
N THR A 368 -8.80 -7.57 -25.38
CA THR A 368 -8.08 -8.73 -24.83
C THR A 368 -6.60 -8.76 -25.23
N ASP A 369 -6.12 -7.75 -25.97
CA ASP A 369 -4.73 -7.69 -26.37
C ASP A 369 -3.80 -7.46 -25.17
N THR A 370 -2.59 -8.01 -25.25
CA THR A 370 -1.57 -7.85 -24.23
C THR A 370 -0.72 -6.61 -24.51
N ILE A 371 -0.60 -5.73 -23.51
CA ILE A 371 0.41 -4.67 -23.49
C ILE A 371 1.17 -4.79 -22.17
N GLY A 372 2.43 -5.20 -22.24
CA GLY A 372 3.34 -5.23 -21.10
C GLY A 372 3.97 -3.87 -20.82
N SER A 373 4.60 -3.76 -19.65
CA SER A 373 5.26 -2.54 -19.20
C SER A 373 6.54 -2.87 -18.43
N PHE A 374 7.55 -2.04 -18.63
CA PHE A 374 8.81 -2.05 -17.88
C PHE A 374 9.01 -0.70 -17.20
N ASN A 375 9.58 -0.68 -16.00
CA ASN A 375 9.85 0.54 -15.28
C ASN A 375 11.17 0.48 -14.50
N VAL A 376 11.79 1.65 -14.34
CA VAL A 376 12.96 1.89 -13.48
C VAL A 376 12.75 3.20 -12.74
N ASN A 377 13.00 3.19 -11.43
CA ASN A 377 12.93 4.37 -10.58
C ASN A 377 14.18 4.45 -9.71
N THR A 378 14.64 5.67 -9.45
CA THR A 378 15.77 5.93 -8.54
C THR A 378 15.48 7.14 -7.68
N ASN A 379 16.08 7.15 -6.50
CA ASN A 379 16.06 8.24 -5.57
C ASN A 379 17.38 8.32 -4.82
N ILE A 380 17.83 9.54 -4.54
CA ILE A 380 18.93 9.83 -3.64
C ILE A 380 18.49 10.92 -2.68
N THR A 381 18.89 10.78 -1.42
CA THR A 381 18.50 11.70 -0.36
C THR A 381 19.71 12.12 0.44
N TYR A 382 19.83 13.43 0.63
CA TYR A 382 20.91 14.08 1.36
C TYR A 382 20.36 14.74 2.62
N THR A 383 21.02 14.52 3.76
CA THR A 383 20.82 15.34 4.96
C THR A 383 21.57 16.65 4.77
N ILE A 384 20.86 17.78 4.70
CA ILE A 384 21.44 19.10 4.50
C ILE A 384 20.63 20.17 5.23
N ALA A 385 21.30 21.14 5.85
CA ALA A 385 20.69 22.32 6.48
C ALA A 385 19.53 21.99 7.47
N GLY A 386 19.66 20.90 8.23
CA GLY A 386 18.64 20.47 9.20
C GLY A 386 17.40 19.83 8.56
N GLY A 387 17.46 19.44 7.30
CA GLY A 387 16.41 18.74 6.57
C GLY A 387 16.94 17.65 5.63
N PHE A 388 16.06 17.12 4.80
CA PHE A 388 16.36 16.10 3.79
C PHE A 388 16.01 16.59 2.40
N LEU A 389 17.02 16.70 1.54
CA LEU A 389 16.84 16.92 0.11
C LEU A 389 16.75 15.57 -0.61
N ASN A 390 15.58 15.26 -1.15
CA ASN A 390 15.28 14.05 -1.91
C ASN A 390 15.23 14.39 -3.40
N LEU A 391 16.06 13.74 -4.20
CA LEU A 391 16.06 13.84 -5.66
C LEU A 391 15.63 12.50 -6.23
N GLY A 392 14.62 12.48 -7.09
CA GLY A 392 14.06 11.26 -7.66
C GLY A 392 13.87 11.38 -9.15
N ALA A 393 14.04 10.27 -9.85
CA ALA A 393 13.72 10.16 -11.27
C ALA A 393 13.17 8.77 -11.57
N GLY A 394 12.34 8.67 -12.61
CA GLY A 394 11.88 7.37 -13.05
C GLY A 394 11.41 7.41 -14.48
N TRP A 395 11.42 6.24 -15.09
CA TRP A 395 11.03 6.00 -16.47
C TRP A 395 10.23 4.71 -16.55
N ALA A 396 9.17 4.72 -17.36
CA ALA A 396 8.37 3.55 -17.66
C ALA A 396 7.99 3.54 -19.14
N THR A 397 7.94 2.36 -19.74
CA THR A 397 7.59 2.16 -21.15
C THR A 397 6.73 0.92 -21.33
N THR A 398 5.88 0.94 -22.36
CA THR A 398 5.28 -0.29 -22.88
C THR A 398 6.37 -1.19 -23.46
N THR A 399 6.12 -2.50 -23.47
CA THR A 399 7.00 -3.48 -24.13
C THR A 399 6.45 -3.96 -25.47
N ASN A 400 5.15 -3.79 -25.69
CA ASN A 400 4.50 -4.05 -26.98
C ASN A 400 4.33 -2.74 -27.76
N LYS A 401 4.53 -2.81 -29.08
CA LYS A 401 4.25 -1.71 -29.99
C LYS A 401 2.79 -1.77 -30.46
N LYS A 402 2.14 -0.61 -30.51
CA LYS A 402 0.79 -0.40 -31.06
C LYS A 402 0.72 1.01 -31.64
N ASP A 403 -0.33 1.33 -32.41
CA ASP A 403 -0.59 2.69 -32.87
C ASP A 403 -1.14 3.59 -31.75
N PHE A 404 -0.31 3.85 -30.75
CA PHE A 404 -0.62 4.76 -29.64
C PHE A 404 -0.74 6.23 -30.07
N THR A 405 -0.34 6.54 -31.32
CA THR A 405 -0.33 7.90 -31.88
C THR A 405 -1.51 8.19 -32.80
N GLY A 406 -2.17 7.17 -33.35
CA GLY A 406 -3.18 7.30 -34.40
C GLY A 406 -2.60 7.60 -35.78
N SER A 407 -1.32 7.29 -36.01
CA SER A 407 -0.61 7.55 -37.27
C SER A 407 -0.59 6.35 -38.22
N GLY A 408 -1.19 5.22 -37.83
CA GLY A 408 -1.10 3.94 -38.53
C GLY A 408 0.23 3.21 -38.32
N LYS A 409 1.10 3.68 -37.42
CA LYS A 409 2.42 3.08 -37.14
C LYS A 409 2.50 2.54 -35.71
N ASP A 410 2.97 1.31 -35.58
CA ASP A 410 3.20 0.69 -34.28
C ASP A 410 4.47 1.21 -33.60
N VAL A 411 4.30 1.85 -32.44
CA VAL A 411 5.37 2.47 -31.64
C VAL A 411 5.29 2.02 -30.18
N LEU A 412 6.39 2.19 -29.43
CA LEU A 412 6.35 2.08 -27.97
C LEU A 412 5.88 3.41 -27.38
N ALA A 413 5.11 3.36 -26.30
CA ALA A 413 4.71 4.55 -25.54
C ALA A 413 5.29 4.48 -24.13
N GLY A 414 5.61 5.62 -23.55
CA GLY A 414 6.17 5.67 -22.20
C GLY A 414 6.16 7.05 -21.60
N ALA A 415 6.71 7.17 -20.40
CA ALA A 415 6.86 8.43 -19.71
C ALA A 415 8.05 8.40 -18.76
N TRP A 416 8.58 9.58 -18.47
CA TRP A 416 9.62 9.80 -17.48
C TRP A 416 9.27 10.98 -16.59
N TYR A 417 9.87 11.02 -15.40
CA TYR A 417 9.78 12.15 -14.49
C TYR A 417 11.11 12.40 -13.79
N ALA A 418 11.29 13.64 -13.35
CA ALA A 418 12.29 14.06 -12.38
C ALA A 418 11.58 14.88 -11.29
N ALA A 419 11.99 14.70 -10.05
CA ALA A 419 11.40 15.37 -8.91
C ALA A 419 12.45 15.72 -7.86
N ALA A 420 12.24 16.84 -7.18
CA ALA A 420 13.05 17.28 -6.04
C ALA A 420 12.11 17.65 -4.90
N ASN A 421 12.41 17.17 -3.69
CA ASN A 421 11.63 17.44 -2.50
C ASN A 421 12.57 17.79 -1.35
N TYR A 422 12.23 18.83 -0.60
CA TYR A 422 12.97 19.23 0.59
C TYR A 422 12.06 19.18 1.81
N SER A 423 12.43 18.38 2.81
CA SER A 423 11.67 18.21 4.03
C SER A 423 12.45 18.66 5.26
N LEU A 424 11.79 19.37 6.17
CA LEU A 424 12.38 19.88 7.41
C LEU A 424 11.32 20.10 8.49
N VAL A 425 11.77 20.36 9.72
CA VAL A 425 10.90 20.90 10.78
C VAL A 425 10.90 22.42 10.67
N PHE A 426 9.86 22.98 10.05
CA PHE A 426 9.73 24.43 9.91
C PHE A 426 8.77 24.97 10.96
N ARG A 427 9.25 25.85 11.87
CA ARG A 427 8.46 26.40 12.98
C ARG A 427 7.75 25.32 13.80
N GLY A 428 8.51 24.33 14.27
CA GLY A 428 8.03 23.24 15.13
C GLY A 428 7.13 22.22 14.45
N ARG A 429 6.95 22.24 13.12
CA ARG A 429 6.15 21.20 12.43
C ARG A 429 6.83 20.65 11.19
N LYS A 430 6.70 19.34 11.03
CA LYS A 430 7.15 18.58 9.85
C LYS A 430 6.51 19.17 8.59
N THR A 431 7.35 19.66 7.68
CA THR A 431 6.93 20.33 6.44
C THR A 431 7.80 19.82 5.29
N ASN A 432 7.19 19.61 4.13
CA ASN A 432 7.89 19.35 2.89
C ASN A 432 7.49 20.35 1.81
N PHE A 433 8.39 20.52 0.84
CA PHE A 433 8.19 21.26 -0.39
C PHE A 433 8.64 20.38 -1.55
N GLY A 434 7.83 20.28 -2.59
CA GLY A 434 8.06 19.40 -3.72
C GLY A 434 7.91 20.12 -5.05
N ILE A 435 8.74 19.72 -6.01
CA ILE A 435 8.54 20.03 -7.42
C ILE A 435 8.79 18.77 -8.24
N SER A 436 7.98 18.55 -9.26
CA SER A 436 8.20 17.51 -10.25
C SER A 436 7.90 18.00 -11.66
N TYR A 437 8.63 17.41 -12.61
CA TYR A 437 8.41 17.53 -14.03
C TYR A 437 8.36 16.16 -14.65
N GLY A 438 7.47 15.94 -15.60
CA GLY A 438 7.44 14.71 -16.36
C GLY A 438 6.88 14.90 -17.77
N GLU A 439 7.32 14.03 -18.67
CA GLU A 439 6.82 13.96 -20.04
C GLU A 439 6.46 12.53 -20.41
N SER A 440 5.45 12.39 -21.26
CA SER A 440 5.21 11.15 -21.98
C SER A 440 5.69 11.26 -23.42
N TYR A 441 5.86 10.11 -24.07
CA TYR A 441 6.13 10.01 -25.49
C TYR A 441 5.18 8.99 -26.14
N ASN A 442 4.81 9.27 -27.39
CA ASN A 442 3.95 8.43 -28.23
C ASN A 442 2.62 8.03 -27.59
N SER A 443 2.06 8.83 -26.68
CA SER A 443 0.84 8.47 -25.95
C SER A 443 -0.37 9.32 -26.34
N THR A 444 -0.40 9.86 -27.56
CA THR A 444 -1.44 10.78 -28.05
C THR A 444 -2.86 10.26 -27.80
N ASN A 445 -3.10 8.98 -28.10
CA ASN A 445 -4.41 8.34 -28.00
C ASN A 445 -4.61 7.51 -26.73
N ILE A 446 -3.70 7.63 -25.75
CA ILE A 446 -3.83 6.91 -24.48
C ILE A 446 -4.54 7.82 -23.48
N PRO A 447 -5.77 7.48 -23.02
CA PRO A 447 -6.49 8.30 -22.07
C PRO A 447 -5.75 8.37 -20.73
N MET A 448 -5.49 9.57 -20.22
CA MET A 448 -4.83 9.79 -18.94
C MET A 448 -5.68 10.64 -17.99
N THR A 449 -5.51 10.40 -16.69
CA THR A 449 -6.23 11.11 -15.64
C THR A 449 -5.73 12.55 -15.52
N LEU A 450 -6.66 13.51 -15.56
CA LEU A 450 -6.38 14.90 -15.25
C LEU A 450 -6.64 15.17 -13.76
N THR A 451 -5.87 16.08 -13.17
CA THR A 451 -6.03 16.46 -11.76
C THR A 451 -7.40 17.08 -11.50
N ALA A 452 -7.90 17.89 -12.44
CA ALA A 452 -9.15 18.64 -12.33
C ALA A 452 -10.38 17.73 -12.23
N SER A 453 -11.21 17.97 -11.21
CA SER A 453 -12.48 17.29 -10.98
C SER A 453 -12.37 15.75 -11.07
N PRO A 454 -11.49 15.15 -10.26
CA PRO A 454 -11.00 13.79 -10.44
C PRO A 454 -12.10 12.72 -10.31
N LEU A 455 -13.13 13.01 -9.50
CA LEU A 455 -14.25 12.09 -9.27
C LEU A 455 -15.26 12.09 -10.44
N ASN A 456 -15.54 13.25 -11.04
CA ASN A 456 -16.64 13.41 -12.00
C ASN A 456 -16.21 13.43 -13.47
N PHE A 457 -15.02 13.98 -13.78
CA PHE A 457 -14.63 14.30 -15.16
C PHE A 457 -13.17 13.93 -15.47
N GLY A 458 -12.46 13.33 -14.52
CA GLY A 458 -11.01 13.34 -14.40
C GLY A 458 -10.20 12.58 -15.46
N ARG A 459 -10.65 12.39 -16.70
CA ARG A 459 -9.84 11.75 -17.76
C ARG A 459 -9.99 12.45 -19.10
N SER A 460 -8.85 12.76 -19.71
CA SER A 460 -8.76 13.21 -21.10
C SER A 460 -8.75 12.00 -22.04
N SER A 461 -9.36 12.13 -23.22
CA SER A 461 -9.22 11.16 -24.32
C SER A 461 -7.80 11.12 -24.92
N SER A 462 -7.05 12.22 -24.75
CA SER A 462 -5.65 12.32 -25.16
C SER A 462 -4.70 12.16 -23.97
N GLY A 463 -3.51 11.63 -24.22
CA GLY A 463 -2.47 11.52 -23.20
C GLY A 463 -1.91 12.87 -22.75
N ILE A 464 -1.32 12.89 -21.57
CA ILE A 464 -0.61 14.06 -21.03
C ILE A 464 0.79 14.07 -21.61
N GLN A 465 1.11 15.05 -22.44
CA GLN A 465 2.45 15.25 -23.00
C GLN A 465 3.43 15.78 -21.95
N LYS A 466 3.01 16.76 -21.13
CA LYS A 466 3.84 17.39 -20.10
C LYS A 466 3.07 17.58 -18.81
N GLN A 467 3.74 17.36 -17.69
CA GLN A 467 3.21 17.58 -16.35
C GLN A 467 4.22 18.34 -15.50
N ILE A 468 3.76 19.39 -14.83
CA ILE A 468 4.50 20.07 -13.75
C ILE A 468 3.64 19.99 -12.50
N ILE A 469 4.24 19.65 -11.37
CA ILE A 469 3.58 19.70 -10.07
C ILE A 469 4.48 20.47 -9.11
N VAL A 470 3.91 21.41 -8.37
CA VAL A 470 4.57 22.12 -7.28
C VAL A 470 3.67 21.97 -6.06
N SER A 471 4.24 21.53 -4.94
CA SER A 471 3.46 21.26 -3.74
C SER A 471 4.21 21.64 -2.47
N SER A 472 3.44 21.80 -1.41
CA SER A 472 3.93 21.73 -0.05
C SER A 472 2.97 20.87 0.74
N GLN A 473 3.45 20.20 1.77
CA GLN A 473 2.59 19.51 2.71
C GLN A 473 3.18 19.59 4.12
N ARG A 474 2.29 19.73 5.10
CA ARG A 474 2.65 20.00 6.49
C ARG A 474 1.73 19.25 7.42
N ALA A 475 2.32 18.70 8.47
CA ALA A 475 1.58 18.13 9.60
C ALA A 475 0.95 19.25 10.44
N TYR A 476 -0.37 19.20 10.63
CA TYR A 476 -1.10 20.11 11.51
C TYR A 476 -1.78 19.33 12.63
N PHE A 477 -1.76 19.85 13.86
CA PHE A 477 -2.29 19.19 15.07
C PHE A 477 -1.47 17.96 15.50
N ASP A 478 -1.21 17.03 14.57
CA ASP A 478 -0.49 15.77 14.73
C ASP A 478 0.26 15.44 13.40
N ASN A 479 1.28 14.60 13.46
CA ASN A 479 1.96 13.98 12.31
C ASN A 479 1.01 13.19 11.36
N ASN A 480 -0.17 12.76 11.83
CA ASN A 480 -1.16 12.01 11.05
C ASN A 480 -2.24 12.88 10.38
N VAL A 481 -2.17 14.20 10.54
CA VAL A 481 -3.10 15.13 9.90
C VAL A 481 -2.29 16.05 8.99
N LEU A 482 -2.31 15.74 7.70
CA LEU A 482 -1.53 16.44 6.69
C LEU A 482 -2.41 17.39 5.91
N PHE A 483 -1.93 18.61 5.70
CA PHE A 483 -2.51 19.56 4.77
C PHE A 483 -1.46 19.95 3.74
N GLY A 484 -1.84 20.02 2.47
CA GLY A 484 -0.92 20.36 1.41
C GLY A 484 -1.53 21.14 0.25
N PRO A 485 -1.16 22.42 0.04
CA PRO A 485 -1.45 23.06 -1.23
C PRO A 485 -0.60 22.47 -2.35
N GLU A 486 -1.21 22.30 -3.50
CA GLU A 486 -0.60 21.77 -4.71
C GLU A 486 -1.07 22.57 -5.92
N TYR A 487 -0.15 22.86 -6.83
CA TYR A 487 -0.43 23.33 -8.17
C TYR A 487 0.02 22.27 -9.17
N SER A 488 -0.85 21.92 -10.11
CA SER A 488 -0.52 21.06 -11.23
C SER A 488 -0.81 21.74 -12.57
N TYR A 489 0.09 21.54 -13.52
CA TYR A 489 -0.08 21.90 -14.92
C TYR A 489 0.02 20.64 -15.76
N GLN A 490 -0.97 20.39 -16.62
CA GLN A 490 -1.01 19.23 -17.51
C GLN A 490 -1.29 19.68 -18.94
N GLN A 491 -0.33 19.46 -19.85
CA GLN A 491 -0.47 19.71 -21.28
C GLN A 491 -0.72 18.40 -22.02
N LEU A 492 -1.66 18.39 -22.95
CA LEU A 492 -2.06 17.24 -23.77
C LEU A 492 -1.42 17.31 -25.18
N TYR A 493 -1.36 16.18 -25.88
CA TYR A 493 -0.81 16.12 -27.25
C TYR A 493 -1.61 16.91 -28.29
N ASN A 494 -2.89 17.17 -28.03
CA ASN A 494 -3.73 17.99 -28.90
C ASN A 494 -3.56 19.51 -28.66
N GLY A 495 -2.52 19.92 -27.93
CA GLY A 495 -2.22 21.33 -27.62
C GLY A 495 -3.06 21.94 -26.51
N LYS A 496 -4.05 21.21 -25.97
CA LYS A 496 -4.85 21.66 -24.83
C LYS A 496 -4.08 21.51 -23.53
N HIS A 497 -4.47 22.28 -22.52
CA HIS A 497 -3.86 22.22 -21.20
C HIS A 497 -4.88 22.44 -20.09
N MET A 498 -4.54 22.01 -18.87
CA MET A 498 -5.31 22.23 -17.66
C MET A 498 -4.37 22.61 -16.52
N ASN A 499 -4.74 23.66 -15.78
CA ASN A 499 -4.12 24.05 -14.53
C ASN A 499 -5.05 23.66 -13.40
N THR A 500 -4.53 23.16 -12.29
CA THR A 500 -5.33 22.84 -11.10
C THR A 500 -4.59 23.26 -9.86
N ILE A 501 -5.29 23.95 -8.96
CA ILE A 501 -4.85 24.25 -7.61
C ILE A 501 -5.68 23.36 -6.69
N THR A 502 -5.02 22.59 -5.83
CA THR A 502 -5.64 21.72 -4.85
C THR A 502 -5.16 22.12 -3.47
N VAL A 503 -6.07 22.10 -2.49
CA VAL A 503 -5.73 22.02 -1.08
C VAL A 503 -6.16 20.64 -0.61
N ASP A 504 -5.17 19.76 -0.44
CA ASP A 504 -5.34 18.40 0.05
C ASP A 504 -5.35 18.41 1.59
N MET A 505 -6.29 17.65 2.16
CA MET A 505 -6.31 17.28 3.57
C MET A 505 -6.36 15.75 3.65
N ALA A 506 -5.36 15.16 4.29
CA ALA A 506 -5.34 13.73 4.58
C ALA A 506 -5.23 13.49 6.10
N VAL A 507 -6.17 12.73 6.65
CA VAL A 507 -6.21 12.29 8.05
C VAL A 507 -6.02 10.79 8.08
N TYR A 508 -5.04 10.33 8.85
CA TYR A 508 -4.76 8.91 9.06
C TYR A 508 -5.12 8.54 10.50
N LEU A 509 -5.88 7.45 10.66
CA LEU A 509 -6.42 6.96 11.93
C LEU A 509 -5.71 5.70 12.39
#